data_AF-A0A957ZLF8-F1
#
_entry.id   AF-A0A957ZLF8-F1
#
_cell.length_a   1.000
_cell.length_b   1.000
_cell.length_c   1.000
_cell.angle_alpha   90.00
_cell.angle_beta   90.00
_cell.angle_gamma   90.00
#
_symmetry.space_group_name_H-M   'P 1'
#
loop_
_entity.id
_entity.type
_entity.pdbx_description
1 polymer ?
#
loop_
_entity_poly.entity_id
_entity_poly.type
_entity_poly.pdbx_seq_one_letter_code
_entity_poly.pdbx_strand_id
1 'polypeptide(L)'
;MEPWQTRASEFHPYLIASLDELPATLRPVVEEALPPGTVLASGLVVPANYRSDSPEGDLHPVPEQVLIFTGDGMWQITAPADTAPSAIYIDPANIRWIRSSHLLLYGRLEIAGATQGQPVLLDIEFNAVGWRQKDQNWRSLVAQCVGLPPLGAGSAPAPSA
;
A
#
# COMPACT_ATOMS: atom_id res chain seq x y z
N MET A 1 -11.62 7.10 15.42
CA MET A 1 -10.89 5.81 15.38
C MET A 1 -10.95 5.23 16.79
N GLU A 2 -11.40 3.99 16.95
CA GLU A 2 -11.52 3.38 18.28
C GLU A 2 -10.13 3.07 18.89
N PRO A 3 -9.95 3.10 20.22
CA PRO A 3 -8.62 3.00 20.86
C PRO A 3 -7.83 1.73 20.51
N TRP A 4 -8.53 0.63 20.24
CA TRP A 4 -7.90 -0.64 19.84
C TRP A 4 -7.50 -0.67 18.36
N GLN A 5 -8.17 0.10 17.50
CA GLN A 5 -7.80 0.27 16.10
C GLN A 5 -6.50 1.06 15.98
N THR A 6 -6.32 2.08 16.85
CA THR A 6 -5.09 2.88 16.93
C THR A 6 -3.87 2.03 17.29
N ARG A 7 -4.01 1.04 18.17
CA ARG A 7 -2.91 0.11 18.52
C ARG A 7 -2.59 -0.90 17.43
N ALA A 8 -3.57 -1.32 16.64
CA ALA A 8 -3.36 -2.23 15.53
C ALA A 8 -2.73 -1.53 14.32
N SER A 9 -3.07 -0.26 14.07
CA SER A 9 -2.48 0.57 13.02
C SER A 9 -1.00 0.93 13.26
N GLU A 10 -0.49 0.75 14.48
CA GLU A 10 0.95 0.93 14.77
C GLU A 10 1.82 -0.16 14.13
N PHE A 11 1.26 -1.34 13.86
CA PHE A 11 2.04 -2.52 13.44
C PHE A 11 1.51 -3.23 12.19
N HIS A 12 0.30 -2.90 11.74
CA HIS A 12 -0.37 -3.59 10.64
C HIS A 12 -0.89 -2.61 9.59
N PRO A 13 -0.84 -2.97 8.29
CA PRO A 13 -1.39 -2.13 7.25
C PRO A 13 -2.86 -1.83 7.44
N TYR A 14 -3.27 -0.63 7.06
CA TYR A 14 -4.67 -0.23 7.13
C TYR A 14 -5.07 0.65 5.96
N LEU A 15 -6.37 0.60 5.65
CA LEU A 15 -6.97 1.41 4.60
C LEU A 15 -7.46 2.72 5.18
N ILE A 16 -7.27 3.79 4.43
CA ILE A 16 -7.79 5.12 4.71
C ILE A 16 -8.73 5.54 3.59
N ALA A 17 -9.77 6.30 3.92
CA ALA A 17 -10.71 6.85 2.93
C ALA A 17 -10.44 8.33 2.62
N SER A 18 -9.61 9.00 3.42
CA SER A 18 -9.29 10.42 3.29
C SER A 18 -7.84 10.72 3.70
N LEU A 19 -7.29 11.84 3.23
CA LEU A 19 -5.96 12.32 3.65
C LEU A 19 -5.93 12.72 5.14
N ASP A 20 -7.07 13.02 5.76
CA ASP A 20 -7.16 13.36 7.18
C ASP A 20 -6.89 12.16 8.10
N GLU A 21 -7.01 10.94 7.58
CA GLU A 21 -6.71 9.70 8.29
C GLU A 21 -5.22 9.30 8.20
N LEU A 22 -4.41 10.06 7.44
CA LEU A 22 -2.98 9.79 7.36
C LEU A 22 -2.27 10.03 8.70
N PRO A 23 -1.21 9.26 8.98
CA PRO A 23 -0.24 9.60 10.01
C PRO A 23 0.28 11.03 9.83
N ALA A 24 0.46 11.76 10.94
CA ALA A 24 0.99 13.12 10.92
C ALA A 24 2.39 13.21 10.27
N THR A 25 3.14 12.11 10.31
CA THR A 25 4.45 11.92 9.67
C THR A 25 4.35 11.88 8.15
N LEU A 26 3.32 11.24 7.60
CA LEU A 26 3.15 11.08 6.15
C LEU A 26 2.32 12.19 5.50
N ARG A 27 1.36 12.77 6.22
CA ARG A 27 0.45 13.77 5.66
C ARG A 27 1.15 14.91 4.89
N PRO A 28 2.12 15.65 5.46
CA PRO A 28 2.75 16.77 4.74
C PRO A 28 3.51 16.29 3.50
N VAL A 29 4.14 15.12 3.58
CA VAL A 29 4.86 14.50 2.47
C VAL A 29 3.90 14.15 1.33
N VAL A 30 2.73 13.58 1.67
CA VAL A 30 1.71 13.22 0.70
C VAL A 30 1.11 14.45 0.04
N GLU A 31 0.82 15.49 0.82
CA GLU A 31 0.28 16.76 0.31
C GLU A 31 1.27 17.48 -0.62
N GLU A 32 2.58 17.38 -0.37
CA GLU A 32 3.62 17.92 -1.26
C GLU A 32 3.80 17.09 -2.54
N ALA A 33 3.72 15.75 -2.44
CA ALA A 33 3.94 14.84 -3.55
C ALA A 33 2.77 14.80 -4.54
N LEU A 34 1.53 14.94 -4.05
CA LEU A 34 0.34 14.82 -4.88
C LEU A 34 0.08 16.11 -5.67
N PRO A 35 -0.35 16.00 -6.94
CA PRO A 35 -0.80 17.17 -7.70
C PRO A 35 -1.94 17.92 -6.98
N PRO A 36 -1.99 19.26 -7.04
CA PRO A 36 -3.07 20.04 -6.46
C PRO A 36 -4.44 19.60 -6.98
N GLY A 37 -5.40 19.41 -6.08
CA GLY A 37 -6.77 18.99 -6.43
C GLY A 37 -6.96 17.49 -6.64
N THR A 38 -5.94 16.68 -6.38
CA THR A 38 -6.06 15.21 -6.41
C THR A 38 -7.14 14.74 -5.44
N VAL A 39 -8.12 14.00 -5.94
CA VAL A 39 -9.16 13.37 -5.11
C VAL A 39 -8.71 11.97 -4.74
N LEU A 40 -8.60 11.72 -3.44
CA LEU A 40 -8.29 10.40 -2.92
C LEU A 40 -9.52 9.50 -3.02
N ALA A 41 -9.36 8.34 -3.67
CA ALA A 41 -10.36 7.27 -3.64
C ALA A 41 -10.17 6.40 -2.39
N SER A 42 -8.91 6.07 -2.08
CA SER A 42 -8.51 5.35 -0.87
C SER A 42 -6.98 5.37 -0.73
N GLY A 43 -6.46 4.91 0.40
CA GLY A 43 -5.04 4.69 0.59
C GLY A 43 -4.77 3.43 1.40
N LEU A 44 -3.62 2.80 1.19
CA LEU A 44 -3.07 1.74 2.02
C LEU A 44 -1.85 2.27 2.76
N VAL A 45 -1.98 2.48 4.06
CA VAL A 45 -0.85 2.86 4.92
C VAL A 45 -0.16 1.61 5.43
N VAL A 46 1.16 1.59 5.32
CA VAL A 46 2.06 0.57 5.86
C VAL A 46 2.95 1.22 6.91
N PRO A 47 2.77 0.87 8.20
CA PRO A 47 3.56 1.43 9.29
C PRO A 47 5.06 1.15 9.12
N ALA A 48 5.89 1.99 9.73
CA ALA A 48 7.32 1.74 9.86
C ALA A 48 7.58 0.40 10.55
N ASN A 49 8.67 -0.27 10.18
CA ASN A 49 9.02 -1.58 10.71
C ASN A 49 10.55 -1.74 10.79
N TYR A 50 11.02 -2.89 11.29
CA TYR A 50 12.42 -3.30 11.23
C TYR A 50 12.54 -4.62 10.47
N ARG A 51 13.59 -4.75 9.67
CA ARG A 51 13.83 -5.94 8.84
C ARG A 51 15.28 -6.33 8.83
N SER A 52 15.53 -7.60 8.52
CA SER A 52 16.86 -8.09 8.20
C SER A 52 16.81 -8.78 6.84
N ASP A 53 17.83 -8.57 6.02
CA ASP A 53 17.96 -9.20 4.70
C ASP A 53 18.34 -10.68 4.81
N SER A 54 18.73 -11.15 5.99
CA SER A 54 19.07 -12.54 6.27
C SER A 54 18.63 -12.96 7.67
N PRO A 55 18.49 -14.26 7.96
CA PRO A 55 18.09 -14.73 9.29
C PRO A 55 19.02 -14.30 10.42
N GLU A 56 20.30 -14.03 10.11
CA GLU A 56 21.37 -13.72 11.05
C GLU A 56 21.85 -12.26 10.93
N GLY A 57 21.30 -11.49 9.99
CA GLY A 57 21.75 -10.14 9.68
C GLY A 57 21.18 -9.09 10.64
N ASP A 58 21.82 -7.93 10.64
CA ASP A 58 21.38 -6.78 11.44
C ASP A 58 20.00 -6.27 11.00
N LEU A 59 19.20 -5.88 11.98
CA LEU A 59 17.93 -5.23 11.74
C LEU A 59 18.17 -3.79 11.24
N HIS A 60 17.63 -3.45 10.08
CA HIS A 60 17.55 -2.10 9.55
C HIS A 60 16.10 -1.58 9.58
N PRO A 61 15.89 -0.28 9.76
CA PRO A 61 14.56 0.32 9.73
C PRO A 61 14.01 0.34 8.31
N VAL A 62 12.73 0.01 8.17
CA VAL A 62 11.93 0.25 6.97
C VAL A 62 10.98 1.39 7.29
N PRO A 63 11.01 2.49 6.51
CA PRO A 63 10.20 3.66 6.80
C PRO A 63 8.72 3.38 6.59
N GLU A 64 7.91 4.26 7.16
CA GLU A 64 6.48 4.30 6.90
C GLU A 64 6.21 4.64 5.43
N GLN A 65 5.21 3.97 4.86
CA GLN A 65 4.87 4.07 3.45
C GLN A 65 3.36 4.18 3.27
N VAL A 66 2.93 4.83 2.20
CA VAL A 66 1.53 4.81 1.79
C VAL A 66 1.42 4.61 0.29
N LEU A 67 0.49 3.75 -0.09
CA LEU A 67 0.03 3.63 -1.46
C LEU A 67 -1.32 4.35 -1.59
N ILE A 68 -1.31 5.51 -2.23
CA ILE A 68 -2.50 6.34 -2.46
C ILE A 68 -3.13 5.93 -3.79
N PHE A 69 -4.43 5.70 -3.77
CA PHE A 69 -5.25 5.42 -4.93
C PHE A 69 -6.08 6.65 -5.25
N THR A 70 -5.87 7.14 -6.45
CA THR A 70 -6.63 8.25 -7.03
C THR A 70 -7.49 7.69 -8.15
N GLY A 71 -8.49 8.44 -8.61
CA GLY A 71 -9.27 8.05 -9.78
C GLY A 71 -8.41 7.89 -11.05
N ASP A 72 -7.26 8.54 -11.08
CA ASP A 72 -6.38 8.62 -12.26
C ASP A 72 -5.16 7.70 -12.19
N GLY A 73 -4.82 7.21 -10.99
CA GLY A 73 -3.69 6.31 -10.79
C GLY A 73 -3.24 6.11 -9.36
N MET A 74 -2.04 5.54 -9.20
CA MET A 74 -1.51 5.12 -7.90
C MET A 74 -0.19 5.81 -7.59
N TRP A 75 -0.03 6.22 -6.33
CA TRP A 75 1.17 6.85 -5.83
C TRP A 75 1.72 6.07 -4.65
N GLN A 76 2.92 5.49 -4.76
CA GLN A 76 3.66 5.04 -3.59
C GLN A 76 4.45 6.22 -3.06
N ILE A 77 4.28 6.52 -1.79
CA ILE A 77 4.99 7.59 -1.10
C ILE A 77 5.69 6.97 0.10
N THR A 78 6.99 7.21 0.20
CA THR A 78 7.84 6.70 1.27
C THR A 78 8.49 7.89 1.97
N ALA A 79 8.44 7.92 3.30
CA ALA A 79 9.03 8.99 4.10
C ALA A 79 10.09 8.43 5.07
N PRO A 80 11.36 8.29 4.62
CA PRO A 80 12.47 7.95 5.50
C PRO A 80 12.79 9.09 6.47
N ALA A 81 13.34 8.75 7.64
CA ALA A 81 13.76 9.76 8.62
C ALA A 81 14.99 10.56 8.16
N ASP A 82 15.91 9.92 7.43
CA ASP A 82 17.23 10.45 7.11
C ASP A 82 17.41 10.89 5.65
N THR A 83 16.37 10.74 4.82
CA THR A 83 16.41 11.07 3.38
C THR A 83 15.14 11.76 2.94
N ALA A 84 15.25 12.49 1.82
CA ALA A 84 14.10 13.15 1.22
C ALA A 84 13.02 12.10 0.88
N PRO A 85 11.74 12.40 1.12
CA PRO A 85 10.68 11.51 0.74
C PRO A 85 10.69 11.23 -0.76
N SER A 86 10.27 10.02 -1.13
CA SER A 86 10.13 9.63 -2.53
C SER A 86 8.67 9.37 -2.86
N ALA A 87 8.27 9.79 -4.07
CA ALA A 87 6.96 9.55 -4.62
C ALA A 87 7.09 8.89 -5.99
N ILE A 88 6.48 7.73 -6.16
CA ILE A 88 6.49 6.97 -7.40
C ILE A 88 5.05 6.86 -7.89
N TYR A 89 4.80 7.38 -9.08
CA TYR A 89 3.52 7.27 -9.76
C TYR A 89 3.48 6.08 -10.72
N ILE A 90 2.38 5.34 -10.68
CA ILE A 90 2.02 4.35 -11.69
C ILE A 90 0.65 4.69 -12.29
N ASP A 91 0.66 4.89 -13.60
CA ASP A 91 -0.54 4.94 -14.43
C ASP A 91 -1.14 3.53 -14.54
N PRO A 92 -2.43 3.35 -14.18
CA PRO A 92 -3.08 2.06 -14.26
C PRO A 92 -3.10 1.45 -15.65
N ALA A 93 -3.16 2.28 -16.70
CA ALA A 93 -3.11 1.82 -18.09
C ALA A 93 -1.77 1.16 -18.45
N ASN A 94 -0.73 1.43 -17.66
CA ASN A 94 0.62 0.91 -17.88
C ASN A 94 1.03 -0.20 -16.90
N ILE A 95 0.12 -0.66 -16.03
CA ILE A 95 0.37 -1.80 -15.16
C ILE A 95 0.54 -3.06 -16.00
N ARG A 96 1.60 -3.80 -15.71
CA ARG A 96 1.92 -5.08 -16.35
C ARG A 96 1.47 -6.25 -15.52
N TRP A 97 1.71 -6.19 -14.21
CA TRP A 97 1.29 -7.21 -13.28
C TRP A 97 1.24 -6.66 -11.85
N ILE A 98 0.41 -7.31 -11.04
CA ILE A 98 0.31 -7.07 -9.60
C ILE A 98 0.46 -8.43 -8.93
N ARG A 99 1.37 -8.52 -7.96
CA ARG A 99 1.59 -9.73 -7.17
C ARG A 99 1.44 -9.38 -5.69
N SER A 100 0.68 -10.17 -4.98
CA SER A 100 0.53 -10.07 -3.54
C SER A 100 0.87 -11.42 -2.92
N SER A 101 1.96 -11.48 -2.17
CA SER A 101 2.52 -12.70 -1.58
C SER A 101 2.37 -12.64 -0.07
N HIS A 102 1.91 -13.73 0.53
CA HIS A 102 1.72 -13.83 1.97
C HIS A 102 2.28 -15.15 2.48
N LEU A 103 3.26 -15.07 3.37
CA LEU A 103 3.86 -16.21 4.06
C LEU A 103 3.84 -15.95 5.56
N LEU A 104 2.97 -16.66 6.29
CA LEU A 104 2.76 -16.44 7.73
C LEU A 104 2.41 -14.96 8.03
N LEU A 105 3.31 -14.24 8.72
CA LEU A 105 3.16 -12.84 9.11
C LEU A 105 3.82 -11.88 8.12
N TYR A 106 4.49 -12.41 7.08
CA TYR A 106 5.13 -11.60 6.05
C TYR A 106 4.18 -11.40 4.87
N GLY A 107 3.98 -10.15 4.51
CA GLY A 107 3.27 -9.73 3.30
C GLY A 107 4.20 -8.93 2.39
N ARG A 108 4.05 -9.14 1.09
CA ARG A 108 4.73 -8.36 0.07
C ARG A 108 3.77 -8.07 -1.08
N LEU A 109 3.67 -6.81 -1.42
CA LEU A 109 2.90 -6.29 -2.53
C LEU A 109 3.85 -5.72 -3.57
N GLU A 110 3.73 -6.21 -4.79
CA GLU A 110 4.53 -5.76 -5.92
C GLU A 110 3.60 -5.33 -7.05
N ILE A 111 3.82 -4.12 -7.56
CA ILE A 111 3.09 -3.56 -8.70
C ILE A 111 4.13 -3.13 -9.73
N ALA A 112 4.20 -3.86 -10.84
CA ALA A 112 5.07 -3.51 -11.94
C ALA A 112 4.29 -2.80 -13.03
N GLY A 113 4.84 -1.69 -13.49
CA GLY A 113 4.32 -0.92 -14.62
C GLY A 113 5.45 -0.34 -15.46
N ALA A 114 5.09 0.61 -16.30
CA ALA A 114 6.05 1.44 -17.02
C ALA A 114 5.65 2.90 -16.96
N THR A 115 6.61 3.78 -16.64
CA THR A 115 6.42 5.24 -16.64
C THR A 115 7.43 5.82 -17.62
N GLN A 116 6.95 6.59 -18.61
CA GLN A 116 7.79 7.14 -19.68
C GLN A 116 8.65 6.09 -20.42
N GLY A 117 8.11 4.88 -20.60
CA GLY A 117 8.80 3.78 -21.26
C GLY A 117 9.88 3.09 -20.41
N GLN A 118 10.10 3.52 -19.16
CA GLN A 118 10.99 2.85 -18.21
C GLN A 118 10.20 1.92 -17.27
N PRO A 119 10.74 0.73 -16.95
CA PRO A 119 10.11 -0.16 -15.98
C PRO A 119 10.10 0.49 -14.59
N VAL A 120 8.96 0.43 -13.92
CA VAL A 120 8.78 0.88 -12.54
C VAL A 120 8.21 -0.27 -11.73
N LEU A 121 8.77 -0.50 -10.54
CA LEU A 121 8.29 -1.49 -9.58
C LEU A 121 8.01 -0.78 -8.27
N LEU A 122 6.76 -0.82 -7.82
CA LEU A 122 6.42 -0.56 -6.42
C LEU A 122 6.59 -1.87 -5.67
N ASP A 123 7.40 -1.87 -4.63
CA ASP A 123 7.64 -3.04 -3.78
C ASP A 123 7.41 -2.64 -2.32
N ILE A 124 6.35 -3.17 -1.74
CA ILE A 124 5.88 -2.82 -0.40
C ILE A 124 5.80 -4.09 0.41
N GLU A 125 6.70 -4.21 1.37
CA GLU A 125 6.65 -5.31 2.33
C GLU A 125 6.00 -4.85 3.64
N PHE A 126 5.16 -5.71 4.22
CA PHE A 126 4.41 -5.38 5.43
C PHE A 126 4.20 -6.59 6.35
N ASN A 127 3.77 -6.31 7.58
CA ASN A 127 3.27 -7.35 8.48
C ASN A 127 1.84 -7.75 8.05
N ALA A 128 1.67 -8.97 7.55
CA ALA A 128 0.43 -9.48 6.98
C ALA A 128 -0.60 -9.95 8.02
N VAL A 129 -0.35 -9.76 9.32
CA VAL A 129 -1.36 -10.05 10.36
C VAL A 129 -2.65 -9.31 10.03
N GLY A 130 -3.76 -10.07 9.97
CA GLY A 130 -5.07 -9.54 9.62
C GLY A 130 -5.28 -9.19 8.14
N TRP A 131 -4.29 -9.40 7.26
CA TRP A 131 -4.42 -9.09 5.83
C TRP A 131 -5.58 -9.82 5.16
N ARG A 132 -5.84 -11.07 5.52
CA ARG A 132 -6.99 -11.84 4.98
C ARG A 132 -8.34 -11.14 5.19
N GLN A 133 -8.49 -10.32 6.22
CA GLN A 133 -9.72 -9.56 6.46
C GLN A 133 -9.82 -8.32 5.54
N LYS A 134 -8.69 -7.86 5.00
CA LYS A 134 -8.58 -6.69 4.12
C LYS A 134 -8.39 -7.06 2.64
N ASP A 135 -8.09 -8.32 2.33
CA ASP A 135 -7.80 -8.83 0.99
C ASP A 135 -8.91 -8.54 -0.02
N GLN A 136 -10.19 -8.66 0.38
CA GLN A 136 -11.29 -8.34 -0.53
C GLN A 136 -11.35 -6.83 -0.86
N ASN A 137 -11.23 -5.97 0.14
CA ASN A 137 -11.21 -4.52 -0.05
C ASN A 137 -10.01 -4.12 -0.92
N TRP A 138 -8.85 -4.70 -0.64
CA TRP A 138 -7.63 -4.54 -1.44
C TRP A 138 -7.86 -4.93 -2.91
N ARG A 139 -8.38 -6.13 -3.18
CA ARG A 139 -8.59 -6.61 -4.54
C ARG A 139 -9.64 -5.80 -5.29
N SER A 140 -10.73 -5.39 -4.63
CA SER A 140 -11.75 -4.54 -5.25
C SER A 140 -11.20 -3.16 -5.61
N LEU A 141 -10.36 -2.61 -4.74
CA LEU A 141 -9.68 -1.35 -4.96
C LEU A 141 -8.67 -1.46 -6.12
N VAL A 142 -7.87 -2.52 -6.17
CA VAL A 142 -6.99 -2.79 -7.32
C VAL A 142 -7.79 -2.93 -8.60
N ALA A 143 -8.87 -3.71 -8.58
CA ALA A 143 -9.74 -3.92 -9.73
C ALA A 143 -10.27 -2.58 -10.26
N GLN A 144 -10.79 -1.73 -9.38
CA GLN A 144 -11.26 -0.39 -9.74
C GLN A 144 -10.16 0.45 -10.39
N CYS A 145 -8.95 0.45 -9.82
CA CYS A 145 -7.83 1.20 -10.37
C CYS A 145 -7.44 0.73 -11.77
N VAL A 146 -7.50 -0.58 -12.06
CA VAL A 146 -7.20 -1.11 -13.40
C VAL A 146 -8.40 -1.15 -14.34
N GLY A 147 -9.51 -0.48 -13.99
CA GLY A 147 -10.72 -0.42 -14.81
C GLY A 147 -11.49 -1.74 -14.89
N LEU A 148 -11.21 -2.69 -13.99
CA LEU A 148 -11.98 -3.92 -13.84
C LEU A 148 -13.13 -3.70 -12.85
N PRO A 149 -14.27 -4.40 -13.04
CA PRO A 149 -15.36 -4.34 -12.07
C PRO A 149 -14.88 -4.84 -10.70
N PRO A 150 -15.35 -4.24 -9.59
CA PRO A 150 -15.01 -4.71 -8.26
C PRO A 150 -15.42 -6.18 -8.10
N LEU A 151 -14.60 -6.96 -7.41
CA LEU A 151 -14.89 -8.37 -7.17
C LEU A 151 -16.17 -8.48 -6.34
N GLY A 152 -17.19 -9.14 -6.88
CA GLY A 152 -18.44 -9.40 -6.17
C GLY A 152 -18.17 -10.23 -4.92
N ALA A 153 -18.92 -9.98 -3.83
CA ALA A 153 -18.72 -10.63 -2.53
C ALA A 153 -18.82 -12.17 -2.52
N GLY A 154 -19.26 -12.78 -3.63
CA GLY A 154 -19.34 -14.24 -3.81
C GLY A 154 -18.12 -14.90 -4.45
N SER A 155 -17.04 -14.18 -4.78
CA SER A 155 -15.85 -14.76 -5.44
C SER A 155 -14.74 -15.19 -4.48
N ALA A 156 -14.99 -15.18 -3.16
CA ALA A 156 -14.06 -15.82 -2.23
C ALA A 156 -14.04 -17.32 -2.55
N PRO A 157 -12.87 -17.94 -2.82
CA PRO A 157 -12.81 -19.38 -2.90
C PRO A 157 -13.32 -19.94 -1.58
N ALA A 158 -14.39 -20.75 -1.65
CA ALA A 158 -14.84 -21.51 -0.50
C ALA A 158 -13.64 -22.32 0.02
N PRO A 159 -13.40 -22.38 1.34
CA PRO A 159 -12.38 -23.26 1.86
C PRO A 159 -12.69 -24.67 1.36
N SER A 160 -11.74 -25.27 0.64
CA SER A 160 -11.82 -26.68 0.30
C SER A 160 -11.94 -27.46 1.61
N ALA A 161 -13.00 -28.27 1.71
CA ALA A 161 -13.25 -29.18 2.82
C ALA A 161 -12.14 -30.23 2.97
#